data_AF-A0A2W3YZE4-F1
#
_entry.id   AF-A0A2W3YZE4-F1
#
_cell.length_a   1.000
_cell.length_b   1.000
_cell.length_c   1.000
_cell.angle_alpha   90.00
_cell.angle_beta   90.00
_cell.angle_gamma   90.00
#
_symmetry.space_group_name_H-M   'P 1'
#
loop_
_entity.id
_entity.type
_entity.pdbx_description
1 polymer ?
#
loop_
_entity_poly.entity_id
_entity_poly.type
_entity_poly.pdbx_seq_one_letter_code
_entity_poly.pdbx_strand_id
1 'polypeptide(L)'
;MIQTENKQPIKEISHQDIYSLYDNWEQLQSWQEVLPVLKKFFEDENRPFNKQQMARKYYACSRVFMLFYQDFSQTMQRIESTL
;
A
#
# COMPACT_ATOMS: atom_id res chain seq x y z
N MET A 1 -46.87 -20.79 6.37
CA MET A 1 -45.67 -19.95 6.54
C MET A 1 -44.48 -20.87 6.70
N ILE A 2 -43.41 -20.68 5.91
CA ILE A 2 -42.20 -21.50 5.99
C ILE A 2 -41.38 -21.01 7.20
N GLN A 3 -40.97 -21.92 8.08
CA GLN A 3 -40.26 -21.61 9.34
C GLN A 3 -38.98 -22.44 9.44
N THR A 4 -38.01 -21.96 10.21
CA THR A 4 -36.80 -22.74 10.55
C THR A 4 -37.15 -23.86 11.55
N GLU A 5 -36.24 -24.82 11.77
CA GLU A 5 -36.42 -25.90 12.76
C GLU A 5 -36.74 -25.37 14.18
N ASN A 6 -36.26 -24.18 14.51
CA ASN A 6 -36.53 -23.48 15.76
C ASN A 6 -37.78 -22.58 15.72
N LYS A 7 -38.68 -22.79 14.75
CA LYS A 7 -39.94 -22.03 14.53
C LYS A 7 -39.74 -20.52 14.35
N GLN A 8 -38.56 -20.09 13.91
CA GLN A 8 -38.32 -18.69 13.59
C GLN A 8 -38.80 -18.41 12.15
N PRO A 9 -39.39 -17.22 11.90
CA PRO A 9 -39.71 -16.81 10.54
C PRO A 9 -38.41 -16.73 9.73
N ILE A 10 -38.41 -17.36 8.56
CA ILE A 10 -37.29 -17.24 7.62
C ILE A 10 -37.24 -15.78 7.17
N LYS A 11 -36.13 -15.10 7.47
CA LYS A 11 -35.92 -13.72 7.04
C LYS A 11 -35.91 -13.70 5.51
N GLU A 12 -36.86 -12.97 4.92
CA GLU A 12 -36.91 -12.76 3.49
C GLU A 12 -35.63 -12.02 3.05
N ILE A 13 -35.00 -12.51 1.98
CA ILE A 13 -33.85 -11.81 1.39
C ILE A 13 -34.40 -10.52 0.80
N SER A 14 -33.91 -9.38 1.28
CA SER A 14 -34.38 -8.11 0.76
C SER A 14 -33.81 -7.87 -0.64
N HIS A 15 -34.53 -7.12 -1.46
CA HIS A 15 -34.00 -6.65 -2.75
C HIS A 15 -32.68 -5.89 -2.57
N GLN A 16 -32.51 -5.16 -1.47
CA GLN A 16 -31.28 -4.45 -1.14
C GLN A 16 -30.10 -5.39 -0.93
N ASP A 17 -30.31 -6.53 -0.27
CA ASP A 17 -29.27 -7.55 -0.09
C ASP A 17 -28.84 -8.14 -1.45
N ILE A 18 -29.80 -8.33 -2.36
CA ILE A 18 -29.53 -8.81 -3.73
C ILE A 18 -28.72 -7.78 -4.52
N TYR A 19 -29.12 -6.51 -4.52
CA TYR A 19 -28.37 -5.45 -5.19
C TYR A 19 -26.97 -5.27 -4.62
N SER A 20 -26.82 -5.31 -3.29
CA SER A 20 -25.51 -5.23 -2.65
C SER A 20 -24.59 -6.39 -3.06
N LEU A 21 -25.14 -7.58 -3.26
CA LEU A 21 -24.40 -8.73 -3.81
C LEU A 21 -23.94 -8.48 -5.25
N TYR A 22 -24.80 -7.91 -6.09
CA TYR A 22 -24.45 -7.56 -7.46
C TYR A 22 -23.36 -6.48 -7.52
N ASP A 23 -23.47 -5.42 -6.72
CA ASP A 23 -22.46 -4.35 -6.68
C ASP A 23 -21.11 -4.89 -6.23
N ASN A 24 -21.09 -5.73 -5.19
CA ASN A 24 -19.86 -6.38 -4.73
C ASN A 24 -19.27 -7.32 -5.79
N TRP A 25 -20.12 -8.06 -6.50
CA TRP A 25 -19.69 -8.92 -7.59
C TRP A 25 -19.06 -8.12 -8.73
N GLU A 26 -19.69 -7.03 -9.17
CA GLU A 26 -19.17 -6.14 -10.21
C GLU A 26 -17.83 -5.52 -9.80
N GLN A 27 -17.73 -5.06 -8.55
CA GLN A 27 -16.48 -4.59 -8.00
C GLN A 27 -15.41 -5.67 -8.08
N LEU A 28 -15.66 -6.89 -7.60
CA LEU A 28 -14.69 -8.00 -7.69
C LEU A 28 -14.31 -8.34 -9.14
N GLN A 29 -15.25 -8.27 -10.07
CA GLN A 29 -14.96 -8.47 -11.50
C GLN A 29 -14.03 -7.40 -12.05
N SER A 30 -14.19 -6.13 -11.63
CA SER A 30 -13.31 -5.04 -12.08
C SER A 30 -11.83 -5.28 -11.73
N TRP A 31 -11.54 -6.08 -10.69
CA TRP A 31 -10.19 -6.44 -10.29
C TRP A 31 -9.60 -7.61 -11.07
N GLN A 32 -10.38 -8.35 -11.88
CA GLN A 32 -9.93 -9.56 -12.58
C GLN A 32 -8.74 -9.30 -13.51
N GLU A 33 -8.68 -8.14 -14.15
CA GLU A 33 -7.59 -7.79 -15.08
C GLU A 33 -6.38 -7.16 -14.36
N VAL A 34 -6.63 -6.40 -13.29
CA VAL A 34 -5.57 -5.66 -12.57
C VAL A 34 -4.75 -6.57 -11.66
N LEU A 35 -5.40 -7.51 -10.96
CA LEU A 35 -4.73 -8.38 -9.99
C LEU A 35 -3.65 -9.27 -10.63
N PRO A 36 -3.85 -9.89 -11.81
CA PRO A 36 -2.79 -10.63 -12.49
C PRO A 36 -1.59 -9.77 -12.89
N VAL A 37 -1.82 -8.52 -13.30
CA VAL A 37 -0.74 -7.57 -13.63
C VAL A 37 0.08 -7.23 -12.39
N LEU A 38 -0.58 -6.93 -11.27
CA LEU A 38 0.07 -6.68 -9.99
C LEU A 38 0.84 -7.92 -9.51
N LYS A 39 0.21 -9.09 -9.58
CA LYS A 39 0.84 -10.37 -9.24
C LYS A 39 2.13 -10.56 -10.05
N LYS A 40 2.07 -10.41 -11.38
CA LYS A 40 3.25 -10.52 -12.24
C LYS A 40 4.34 -9.50 -11.90
N PHE A 41 3.95 -8.28 -11.53
CA PHE A 41 4.90 -7.24 -11.13
C PHE A 41 5.63 -7.59 -9.82
N PHE A 42 4.90 -8.12 -8.82
CA PHE A 42 5.48 -8.45 -7.52
C PHE A 42 6.17 -9.83 -7.50
N GLU A 43 5.73 -10.78 -8.31
CA GLU A 43 6.40 -12.08 -8.51
C GLU A 43 7.71 -11.95 -9.32
N ASP A 44 7.98 -10.78 -9.92
CA ASP A 44 9.26 -10.47 -10.59
C ASP A 44 10.37 -10.19 -9.55
N GLU A 45 10.55 -11.10 -8.58
CA GLU A 45 11.65 -11.08 -7.60
C GLU A 45 13.02 -11.17 -8.29
N ASN A 46 13.05 -11.74 -9.50
CA ASN A 46 14.23 -11.89 -10.35
C ASN A 46 14.41 -10.77 -11.37
N ARG A 47 13.59 -9.71 -11.33
CA ARG A 47 13.83 -8.50 -12.12
C ARG A 47 15.28 -8.12 -11.86
N PRO A 48 16.10 -7.84 -12.89
CA PRO A 48 17.47 -7.41 -12.67
C PRO A 48 17.47 -6.08 -11.91
N PHE A 49 17.46 -6.20 -10.58
CA PHE A 49 17.57 -5.11 -9.65
C PHE A 49 19.01 -4.65 -9.77
N ASN A 50 19.21 -3.49 -10.38
CA ASN A 50 20.53 -2.94 -10.57
C ASN A 50 21.09 -2.48 -9.21
N LYS A 51 21.59 -3.44 -8.42
CA LYS A 51 22.18 -3.25 -7.10
C LYS A 51 23.25 -2.16 -7.13
N GLN A 52 24.01 -2.08 -8.23
CA GLN A 52 25.02 -1.05 -8.43
C GLN A 52 24.39 0.34 -8.58
N GLN A 53 23.34 0.48 -9.38
CA GLN A 53 22.63 1.75 -9.54
C GLN A 53 22.00 2.20 -8.21
N MET A 54 21.38 1.28 -7.47
CA MET A 54 20.84 1.59 -6.14
C MET A 54 21.94 2.01 -5.16
N ALA A 55 23.03 1.25 -5.09
CA ALA A 55 24.17 1.58 -4.23
C ALA A 55 24.77 2.95 -4.59
N ARG A 56 24.89 3.28 -5.89
CA ARG A 56 25.36 4.60 -6.35
C ARG A 56 24.41 5.72 -5.95
N LYS A 57 23.09 5.53 -6.14
CA LYS A 57 22.08 6.51 -5.72
C LYS A 57 22.10 6.72 -4.20
N TYR A 58 22.12 5.63 -3.45
CA TYR A 58 22.22 5.67 -2.00
C TYR A 58 23.49 6.41 -1.53
N TYR A 59 24.65 6.07 -2.11
CA TYR A 59 25.91 6.73 -1.79
C TYR A 59 25.89 8.24 -2.11
N ALA A 60 25.35 8.63 -3.26
CA ALA A 60 25.23 10.05 -3.61
C ALA A 60 24.33 10.79 -2.60
N CYS A 61 23.17 10.22 -2.26
CA CYS A 61 22.26 10.81 -1.27
C CYS A 61 22.88 10.86 0.12
N SER A 62 23.61 9.83 0.55
CA SER A 62 24.26 9.81 1.87
C SER A 62 25.36 10.85 1.97
N ARG A 63 26.13 11.08 0.89
CA ARG A 63 27.14 12.14 0.85
C ARG A 63 26.52 13.53 0.99
N VAL A 64 25.44 13.81 0.26
CA VAL A 64 24.72 15.09 0.36
C VAL A 64 24.16 15.27 1.77
N PHE A 65 23.52 14.24 2.32
CA PHE A 65 22.98 14.27 3.67
C PHE A 65 24.07 14.52 4.72
N MET A 66 25.21 13.83 4.65
CA MET A 66 26.29 13.99 5.63
C MET A 66 26.86 15.41 5.62
N LEU A 67 27.06 16.00 4.43
CA LEU A 67 27.52 17.39 4.31
C LEU A 67 26.51 18.35 4.92
N PHE A 68 25.24 18.23 4.53
CA PHE A 68 24.17 19.04 5.11
C PHE A 68 24.09 18.90 6.63
N TYR A 69 24.15 17.68 7.14
CA TYR A 69 24.08 17.40 8.58
C TYR A 69 25.25 18.03 9.36
N GLN A 70 26.46 17.94 8.80
CA GLN A 70 27.65 18.57 9.40
C GLN A 70 27.51 20.09 9.44
N ASP A 71 27.15 20.71 8.32
CA ASP A 71 26.98 22.16 8.21
C ASP A 71 25.87 22.67 9.15
N PHE A 72 24.74 21.96 9.19
CA PHE A 72 23.64 22.24 10.08
C PHE A 72 24.07 22.15 11.55
N SER A 73 24.75 21.08 11.94
CA SER A 73 25.19 20.87 13.32
C SER A 73 26.16 21.94 13.79
N GLN A 74 27.13 22.31 12.94
CA GLN A 74 28.07 23.40 13.23
C GLN A 74 27.37 24.75 13.34
N THR A 75 26.39 25.00 12.47
CA THR A 75 25.61 26.24 12.48
C THR A 75 24.81 26.35 13.78
N MET A 76 24.14 25.27 14.19
CA MET A 76 23.39 25.24 15.46
C MET A 76 24.30 25.49 16.66
N GLN A 77 25.47 24.84 16.73
CA GLN A 77 26.43 25.07 17.82
C GLN A 77 26.88 26.53 17.89
N ARG A 78 27.12 27.19 16.75
CA ARG A 78 27.49 28.62 16.72
C ARG A 78 26.36 29.50 17.23
N ILE A 79 25.13 29.25 16.80
CA ILE A 79 23.95 30.01 17.26
C ILE A 79 23.81 29.87 18.78
N GLU A 80 23.89 28.65 19.31
CA GLU A 80 23.82 28.39 20.75
C GLU A 80 24.94 29.09 21.53
N SER A 81 26.17 29.13 21.00
CA SER A 81 27.29 29.83 21.66
C SER A 81 27.20 31.36 21.62
N THR A 82 26.29 31.91 20.81
CA THR A 82 26.10 33.37 20.64
C THR A 82 24.88 33.88 21.43
N LEU A 83 24.10 32.97 22.04
CA LEU A 83 23.00 33.26 22.96
C LEU A 83 23.50 33.30 24.41
#